data_AF-A0A949WYR6-F1
#
_entry.id   AF-A0A949WYR6-F1
#
_cell.length_a   1.000
_cell.length_b   1.000
_cell.length_c   1.000
_cell.angle_alpha   90.00
_cell.angle_beta   90.00
_cell.angle_gamma   90.00
#
_symmetry.space_group_name_H-M   'P 1'
#
loop_
_entity.id
_entity.type
_entity.pdbx_description
1 polymer ?
#
loop_
_entity_poly.entity_id
_entity_poly.type
_entity_poly.pdbx_seq_one_letter_code
_entity_poly.pdbx_strand_id
1 'polypeptide(L)'
;MRVLKYLSFVFMVVAVVGFYQSSLLHLNTILYPAQAVSKNWWLSWGLFIVWIPAVFASRKLEENSSEQDSWKIIFKSRWVEFIILGLFAYGFIHYFFCWFTLLFGKGDSVFFDYWRIRGNSGATIPWYATAAVILYSFWRS
;
A
#
# COMPACT_ATOMS: atom_id res chain seq x y z
N MET A 1 19.04 14.56 -12.57
CA MET A 1 18.93 13.29 -11.81
C MET A 1 18.98 13.46 -10.29
N ARG A 2 19.91 14.24 -9.70
CA ARG A 2 20.01 14.35 -8.22
C ARG A 2 18.71 14.79 -7.52
N VAL A 3 18.01 15.80 -8.05
CA VAL A 3 16.74 16.29 -7.48
C VAL A 3 15.67 15.20 -7.43
N LEU A 4 15.50 14.43 -8.52
CA LEU A 4 14.55 13.32 -8.57
C LEU A 4 14.86 12.25 -7.52
N LYS A 5 16.14 11.94 -7.28
CA LYS A 5 16.54 11.00 -6.23
C LYS A 5 16.14 11.50 -4.83
N TYR A 6 16.36 12.78 -4.52
CA TYR A 6 15.95 13.33 -3.23
C TYR A 6 14.42 13.34 -3.06
N LEU A 7 13.67 13.67 -4.12
CA LEU A 7 12.21 13.58 -4.10
C LEU A 7 11.74 12.14 -3.86
N SER A 8 12.34 11.16 -4.55
CA SER A 8 12.02 9.75 -4.33
C SER A 8 12.31 9.30 -2.90
N PHE A 9 13.40 9.78 -2.29
CA PHE A 9 13.67 9.51 -0.87
C PHE A 9 12.58 10.09 0.04
N VAL A 10 12.14 11.33 -0.20
CA VAL A 10 11.05 11.94 0.58
C VAL A 10 9.76 11.13 0.43
N PHE A 11 9.35 10.80 -0.80
CA PHE A 11 8.15 9.99 -1.02
C PHE A 11 8.28 8.57 -0.48
N MET A 12 9.48 7.99 -0.47
CA MET A 12 9.75 6.69 0.15
C MET A 12 9.50 6.76 1.66
N VAL A 13 9.98 7.81 2.35
CA VAL A 13 9.69 8.01 3.78
C VAL A 13 8.18 8.14 4.02
N VAL A 14 7.48 8.92 3.20
CA VAL A 14 6.02 9.04 3.28
C VAL A 14 5.34 7.69 3.06
N ALA A 15 5.82 6.87 2.12
CA ALA A 15 5.28 5.54 1.85
C ALA A 15 5.49 4.58 3.02
N VAL A 16 6.65 4.63 3.69
CA VAL A 16 6.92 3.84 4.90
C VAL A 16 6.02 4.25 6.05
N VAL A 17 5.81 5.55 6.25
CA VAL A 17 4.87 6.07 7.26
C VAL A 17 3.45 5.62 6.95
N GLY A 18 3.02 5.72 5.68
CA GLY A 18 1.70 5.24 5.24
C GLY A 18 1.53 3.74 5.43
N PHE A 19 2.55 2.93 5.12
CA PHE A 19 2.56 1.49 5.40
C PHE A 19 2.38 1.20 6.89
N TYR A 20 3.14 1.88 7.75
CA TYR A 20 3.05 1.70 9.20
C TYR A 20 1.66 2.06 9.72
N GLN A 21 1.13 3.23 9.34
CA GLN A 21 -0.18 3.70 9.79
C GLN A 21 -1.32 2.80 9.27
N SER A 22 -1.24 2.37 8.02
CA SER A 22 -2.20 1.42 7.42
C SER A 22 -2.18 0.08 8.15
N SER A 23 -1.00 -0.43 8.47
CA SER A 23 -0.81 -1.69 9.18
C SER A 23 -1.33 -1.60 10.62
N LEU A 24 -1.00 -0.53 11.34
CA LEU A 24 -1.46 -0.29 12.70
C LEU A 24 -2.99 -0.16 12.76
N LEU A 25 -3.58 0.61 11.83
CA LEU A 25 -5.03 0.74 11.73
C LEU A 25 -5.68 -0.62 11.45
N HIS A 26 -5.13 -1.38 10.51
CA HIS A 26 -5.65 -2.69 10.17
C HIS A 26 -5.58 -3.67 11.36
N LEU A 27 -4.44 -3.72 12.06
CA LEU A 27 -4.28 -4.52 13.27
C LEU A 27 -5.27 -4.09 14.36
N ASN A 28 -5.48 -2.79 14.56
CA ASN A 28 -6.46 -2.30 15.52
C ASN A 28 -7.89 -2.74 15.17
N THR A 29 -8.26 -2.80 13.88
CA THR A 29 -9.57 -3.34 13.48
C THR A 29 -9.72 -4.84 13.75
N ILE A 30 -8.61 -5.57 13.84
CA ILE A 30 -8.62 -7.00 14.14
C ILE A 30 -8.64 -7.24 15.66
N LEU A 31 -7.78 -6.54 16.39
CA LEU A 31 -7.57 -6.73 17.83
C LEU A 31 -8.62 -6.04 18.69
N TYR A 32 -9.14 -4.88 18.24
CA TYR A 32 -10.09 -4.07 19.00
C TYR A 32 -11.31 -3.68 18.14
N PRO A 33 -12.14 -4.65 17.68
CA PRO A 33 -13.25 -4.37 16.77
C PRO A 33 -14.25 -3.34 17.28
N ALA A 34 -14.53 -3.34 18.59
CA ALA A 34 -15.46 -2.40 19.22
C ALA A 34 -14.95 -0.95 19.27
N GLN A 35 -13.64 -0.74 19.10
CA GLN A 35 -12.99 0.58 19.11
C GLN A 35 -12.65 1.07 17.70
N ALA A 36 -12.90 0.23 16.69
CA ALA A 36 -12.60 0.53 15.30
C ALA A 36 -13.68 1.44 14.68
N VAL A 37 -13.78 2.65 15.24
CA VAL A 37 -14.55 3.77 14.69
C VAL A 37 -13.56 4.92 14.57
N SER A 38 -13.14 5.27 13.35
CA SER A 38 -12.08 6.29 13.20
C SER A 38 -12.28 7.21 12.00
N LYS A 39 -11.89 8.47 12.20
CA LYS A 39 -11.83 9.56 11.20
C LYS A 39 -10.67 9.39 10.20
N ASN A 40 -10.24 8.16 9.92
CA ASN A 40 -9.01 7.88 9.18
C ASN A 40 -9.21 7.74 7.67
N TRP A 41 -10.22 8.41 7.11
CA TRP A 41 -10.51 8.42 5.67
C TRP A 41 -9.31 8.87 4.81
N TRP A 42 -8.44 9.70 5.39
CA TRP A 42 -7.28 10.27 4.73
C TRP A 42 -6.21 9.23 4.36
N LEU A 43 -6.14 8.07 5.04
CA LEU A 43 -5.14 7.03 4.72
C LEU A 43 -5.33 6.43 3.33
N SER A 44 -6.57 6.33 2.86
CA SER A 44 -6.89 5.84 1.51
C SER A 44 -6.55 6.87 0.43
N TRP A 45 -6.72 8.17 0.71
CA TRP A 45 -6.37 9.24 -0.22
C TRP A 45 -4.87 9.55 -0.24
N GLY A 46 -4.20 9.41 0.90
CA GLY A 46 -2.75 9.59 1.04
C GLY A 46 -1.95 8.63 0.16
N LEU A 47 -2.53 7.52 -0.27
CA LEU A 47 -1.87 6.57 -1.15
C LEU A 47 -1.50 7.20 -2.50
N PHE A 48 -2.36 8.06 -3.06
CA PHE A 48 -2.10 8.70 -4.34
C PHE A 48 -0.89 9.63 -4.31
N ILE A 49 -0.57 10.20 -3.14
CA ILE A 49 0.60 11.07 -2.94
C ILE A 49 1.89 10.30 -3.20
N VAL A 50 1.95 9.02 -2.84
CA VAL A 50 3.16 8.19 -3.01
C VAL A 50 3.10 7.30 -4.25
N TRP A 51 1.90 6.88 -4.67
CA TRP A 51 1.73 5.96 -5.79
C TRP A 51 2.06 6.62 -7.13
N ILE A 52 1.64 7.87 -7.35
CA ILE A 52 1.94 8.59 -8.59
C ILE A 52 3.46 8.74 -8.77
N PRO A 53 4.23 9.25 -7.79
CA PRO A 53 5.70 9.26 -7.88
C PRO A 53 6.31 7.88 -8.08
N ALA A 54 5.78 6.83 -7.43
CA ALA A 54 6.28 5.47 -7.61
C ALA A 54 6.13 4.99 -9.06
N VAL A 55 4.99 5.22 -9.71
CA VAL A 55 4.78 4.86 -11.13
C VAL A 55 5.74 5.60 -12.05
N PHE A 56 6.01 6.89 -11.81
CA PHE A 56 7.01 7.61 -12.59
C PHE A 56 8.43 7.07 -12.35
N ALA A 57 8.77 6.75 -11.10
CA ALA A 57 10.05 6.15 -10.76
C ALA A 57 10.23 4.76 -11.40
N SER A 58 9.20 3.93 -11.42
CA SER A 58 9.27 2.60 -12.05
C SER A 58 9.50 2.70 -13.55
N ARG A 59 8.77 3.59 -14.25
CA ARG A 59 9.00 3.84 -15.69
C ARG A 59 10.43 4.31 -15.97
N LYS A 60 10.98 5.16 -15.11
CA LYS A 60 12.38 5.60 -15.25
C LYS A 60 13.40 4.50 -14.96
N LEU A 61 13.10 3.58 -14.05
CA LEU A 61 13.93 2.39 -13.84
C LEU A 61 13.93 1.48 -15.08
N GLU A 62 12.77 1.30 -15.71
CA GLU A 62 12.61 0.50 -16.93
C GLU A 62 13.34 1.13 -18.13
N GLU A 63 13.18 2.44 -18.36
CA GLU A 63 13.86 3.16 -19.45
C GLU A 63 15.40 3.06 -19.38
N ASN A 64 15.96 2.93 -18.18
CA ASN A 64 17.41 2.86 -17.96
C ASN A 64 17.96 1.44 -17.90
N SER A 65 17.11 0.42 -18.12
CA SER A 65 17.48 -0.99 -18.00
C SER A 65 17.38 -1.71 -19.35
N SER A 66 18.29 -2.65 -19.59
CA SER A 66 18.17 -3.61 -20.70
C SER A 66 17.33 -4.85 -20.34
N GLU A 67 16.99 -5.03 -19.06
CA GLU A 67 16.16 -6.13 -18.58
C GLU A 67 14.70 -5.93 -19.03
N GLN A 68 14.07 -6.96 -19.60
CA GLN A 68 12.66 -6.90 -20.05
C GLN A 68 11.66 -7.12 -18.92
N ASP A 69 12.12 -7.68 -17.79
CA ASP A 69 11.30 -7.99 -16.63
C ASP A 69 11.34 -6.84 -15.60
N SER A 70 10.30 -6.00 -15.63
CA SER A 70 10.10 -4.89 -14.70
C SER A 70 10.18 -5.33 -13.23
N TRP A 71 9.74 -6.53 -12.89
CA TRP A 71 9.76 -7.03 -11.51
C TRP A 71 11.19 -7.26 -11.03
N LYS A 72 12.05 -7.82 -11.88
CA LYS A 72 13.48 -7.99 -11.55
C LYS A 72 14.19 -6.64 -11.38
N ILE A 73 13.85 -5.65 -12.20
CA ILE A 73 14.42 -4.30 -12.10
C ILE A 73 14.05 -3.68 -10.74
N ILE A 74 12.78 -3.77 -10.36
CA ILE A 74 12.23 -3.13 -9.17
C ILE A 74 12.66 -3.86 -7.88
N PHE A 75 12.51 -5.18 -7.84
CA PHE A 75 12.64 -5.93 -6.59
C PHE A 75 14.05 -6.47 -6.33
N LYS A 76 14.87 -6.65 -7.38
CA LYS A 76 16.24 -7.23 -7.37
C LYS A 76 16.42 -8.58 -6.68
N SER A 77 15.43 -9.05 -5.92
CA SER A 77 15.42 -10.27 -5.11
C SER A 77 14.01 -10.87 -5.14
N ARG A 78 13.95 -12.18 -5.41
CA ARG A 78 12.71 -12.96 -5.41
C ARG A 78 11.99 -12.95 -4.06
N TRP A 79 12.72 -12.79 -2.95
CA TRP A 79 12.08 -12.74 -1.62
C TRP A 79 11.20 -11.50 -1.45
N VAL A 80 11.63 -10.35 -1.97
CA VAL A 80 10.83 -9.11 -1.90
C VAL A 80 9.59 -9.24 -2.78
N GLU A 81 9.75 -9.81 -3.97
CA GLU A 81 8.63 -10.15 -4.86
C GLU A 81 7.59 -11.03 -4.15
N PHE A 82 8.01 -12.13 -3.49
CA PHE A 82 7.09 -13.00 -2.75
C PHE A 82 6.40 -12.29 -1.58
N ILE A 83 7.10 -11.41 -0.85
CA ILE A 83 6.49 -10.61 0.23
C ILE A 83 5.41 -9.70 -0.35
N ILE A 84 5.71 -8.97 -1.44
CA ILE A 84 4.76 -8.06 -2.08
C ILE A 84 3.56 -8.83 -2.63
N LEU A 85 3.78 -9.96 -3.32
CA LEU A 85 2.71 -10.83 -3.80
C LEU A 85 1.85 -11.37 -2.65
N GLY A 86 2.47 -11.78 -1.55
CA GLY A 86 1.76 -12.23 -0.34
C GLY A 86 0.90 -11.12 0.27
N LEU A 87 1.43 -9.90 0.37
CA LEU A 87 0.68 -8.73 0.84
C LEU A 87 -0.48 -8.38 -0.09
N PHE A 88 -0.29 -8.47 -1.41
CA PHE A 88 -1.37 -8.25 -2.37
C PHE A 88 -2.44 -9.32 -2.27
N ALA A 89 -2.07 -10.61 -2.21
CA ALA A 89 -3.01 -11.70 -2.03
C ALA A 89 -3.84 -11.51 -0.76
N TYR A 90 -3.17 -11.21 0.35
CA TYR A 90 -3.82 -10.88 1.62
C TYR A 90 -4.78 -9.68 1.49
N GLY A 91 -4.28 -8.56 0.99
CA GLY A 91 -5.04 -7.32 0.84
C GLY A 91 -6.27 -7.50 -0.05
N PHE A 92 -6.14 -8.20 -1.18
CA PHE A 92 -7.25 -8.48 -2.10
C PHE A 92 -8.30 -9.39 -1.47
N ILE A 93 -7.90 -10.55 -0.93
CA ILE A 93 -8.82 -11.49 -0.29
C ILE A 93 -9.58 -10.77 0.83
N HIS A 94 -8.87 -10.00 1.65
CA HIS A 94 -9.47 -9.28 2.77
C HIS A 94 -10.42 -8.17 2.31
N TYR A 95 -10.03 -7.40 1.29
CA TYR A 95 -10.85 -6.34 0.71
C TYR A 95 -12.15 -6.91 0.14
N PHE A 96 -12.07 -7.96 -0.68
CA PHE A 96 -13.25 -8.62 -1.23
C PHE A 96 -14.16 -9.17 -0.15
N PHE A 97 -13.60 -9.80 0.89
CA PHE A 97 -14.38 -10.29 2.02
C PHE A 97 -15.12 -9.13 2.73
N CYS A 98 -14.44 -8.04 3.06
CA CYS A 98 -15.04 -6.89 3.74
C CYS A 98 -16.14 -6.24 2.89
N TRP A 99 -15.91 -6.06 1.60
CA TRP A 99 -16.92 -5.49 0.69
C TRP A 99 -18.10 -6.42 0.45
N PHE A 100 -17.86 -7.73 0.37
CA PHE A 100 -18.94 -8.70 0.34
C PHE A 100 -19.83 -8.60 1.60
N THR A 101 -19.22 -8.53 2.78
CA THR A 101 -19.95 -8.33 4.04
C THR A 101 -20.71 -7.02 4.08
N LEU A 102 -20.16 -5.93 3.52
CA LEU A 102 -20.86 -4.64 3.43
C LEU A 102 -22.07 -4.67 2.48
N LEU A 103 -21.95 -5.37 1.34
CA LEU A 103 -23.01 -5.41 0.32
C LEU A 103 -24.19 -6.31 0.72
N PHE A 104 -23.93 -7.39 1.44
CA PHE A 104 -24.94 -8.41 1.76
C PHE A 104 -25.30 -8.46 3.26
N GLY A 105 -24.50 -7.85 4.13
CA GLY A 105 -24.76 -7.79 5.56
C GLY A 105 -25.85 -6.76 5.90
N LYS A 106 -26.66 -7.08 6.91
CA LYS A 106 -27.53 -6.10 7.56
C LYS A 106 -26.81 -5.55 8.79
N GLY A 107 -26.68 -4.24 8.89
CA GLY A 107 -26.02 -3.58 10.00
C GLY A 107 -26.37 -2.10 10.08
N ASP A 108 -26.00 -1.49 11.19
CA ASP A 108 -26.12 -0.05 11.40
C ASP A 108 -24.90 0.70 10.82
N SER A 109 -24.80 1.99 11.11
CA SER A 109 -23.67 2.81 10.67
C SER A 109 -22.34 2.35 11.27
N VAL A 110 -22.34 1.79 12.49
CA VAL A 110 -21.13 1.30 13.17
C VAL A 110 -20.61 0.06 12.47
N PHE A 111 -21.50 -0.87 12.10
CA PHE A 111 -21.17 -2.02 11.27
C PHE A 111 -20.54 -1.61 9.94
N PHE A 112 -21.15 -0.63 9.26
CA PHE A 112 -20.64 -0.13 7.99
C PHE A 112 -19.22 0.46 8.12
N ASP A 113 -19.00 1.33 9.11
CA ASP A 113 -17.71 1.97 9.30
C ASP A 113 -16.60 0.97 9.64
N TYR A 114 -16.90 0.00 10.50
CA TYR A 114 -15.95 -1.04 10.89
C TYR A 114 -15.42 -1.81 9.66
N TRP A 115 -16.32 -2.38 8.85
CA TRP A 115 -15.92 -3.20 7.71
C TRP A 115 -15.28 -2.37 6.59
N ARG A 116 -15.74 -1.15 6.38
CA ARG A 116 -15.14 -0.22 5.40
C ARG A 116 -13.71 0.12 5.78
N ILE A 117 -13.46 0.50 7.04
CA ILE A 117 -12.12 0.85 7.53
C ILE A 117 -11.21 -0.38 7.44
N ARG A 118 -11.69 -1.53 7.93
CA ARG A 118 -10.93 -2.79 7.92
C ARG A 118 -10.53 -3.22 6.51
N GLY A 119 -11.47 -3.17 5.57
CA GLY A 119 -11.22 -3.50 4.17
C GLY A 119 -10.23 -2.52 3.52
N ASN A 120 -10.48 -1.22 3.65
CA ASN A 120 -9.64 -0.19 3.03
C ASN A 120 -8.22 -0.19 3.61
N SER A 121 -8.05 -0.28 4.93
CA SER A 121 -6.74 -0.30 5.56
C SER A 121 -5.95 -1.57 5.19
N GLY A 122 -6.63 -2.70 5.02
CA GLY A 122 -6.00 -3.94 4.55
C GLY A 122 -5.53 -3.83 3.11
N ALA A 123 -6.36 -3.25 2.23
CA ALA A 123 -6.03 -3.06 0.82
C ALA A 123 -4.87 -2.08 0.60
N THR A 124 -4.72 -1.03 1.42
CA THR A 124 -3.68 -0.01 1.22
C THR A 124 -2.27 -0.46 1.61
N ILE A 125 -2.12 -1.45 2.51
CA ILE A 125 -0.83 -1.99 2.95
C ILE A 125 0.08 -2.41 1.78
N PRO A 126 -0.34 -3.31 0.85
CA PRO A 126 0.51 -3.74 -0.26
C PRO A 126 0.91 -2.58 -1.17
N TRP A 127 0.04 -1.58 -1.38
CA TRP A 127 0.38 -0.44 -2.22
C TRP A 127 1.46 0.45 -1.61
N TYR A 128 1.37 0.75 -0.31
CA TYR A 128 2.41 1.51 0.38
C TYR A 128 3.73 0.75 0.42
N ALA A 129 3.70 -0.56 0.69
CA ALA A 129 4.90 -1.41 0.66
C ALA A 129 5.56 -1.39 -0.73
N THR A 130 4.76 -1.57 -1.78
CA THR A 130 5.24 -1.58 -3.16
C THR A 130 5.82 -0.23 -3.57
N ALA A 131 5.14 0.87 -3.24
CA ALA A 131 5.63 2.22 -3.49
C ALA A 131 6.97 2.47 -2.81
N ALA A 132 7.12 2.06 -1.54
CA ALA A 132 8.37 2.21 -0.80
C ALA A 132 9.52 1.45 -1.49
N VAL A 133 9.28 0.21 -1.94
CA VAL A 133 10.29 -0.57 -2.65
C VAL A 133 10.68 0.07 -3.99
N ILE A 134 9.71 0.49 -4.81
CA ILE A 134 9.98 1.15 -6.09
C ILE A 134 10.81 2.41 -5.89
N LEU A 135 10.40 3.28 -4.96
CA LEU A 135 11.06 4.55 -4.70
C LEU A 135 12.46 4.36 -4.12
N TYR A 136 12.66 3.36 -3.26
CA TYR A 136 13.98 2.95 -2.77
C TYR A 136 14.89 2.48 -3.91
N SER A 137 14.37 1.60 -4.78
CA SER A 137 15.13 1.06 -5.91
C SER A 137 15.58 2.15 -6.87
N PHE A 138 14.73 3.15 -7.14
CA PHE A 138 15.09 4.32 -7.95
C PHE A 138 16.05 5.29 -7.26
N TRP A 139 15.88 5.51 -5.95
CA TRP A 139 16.82 6.35 -5.20
C TRP A 139 18.25 5.76 -5.22
N ARG A 140 18.36 4.43 -5.16
CA ARG A 140 19.62 3.70 -5.15
C ARG A 140 20.25 3.49 -6.54
N SER A 141 19.46 3.48 -7.63
CA SER A 141 19.94 3.20 -9.00
C SER A 141 20.91 4.25 -9.53
#